data_AF-A0A382FSI7-F1
#
_entry.id   AF-A0A382FSI7-F1
#
_cell.length_a   1.000
_cell.length_b   1.000
_cell.length_c   1.000
_cell.angle_alpha   90.00
_cell.angle_beta   90.00
_cell.angle_gamma   90.00
#
_symmetry.space_group_name_H-M   'P 1'
#
loop_
_entity.id
_entity.type
_entity.pdbx_description
1 polymer ?
#
loop_
_entity_poly.entity_id
_entity_poly.type
_entity_poly.pdbx_seq_one_letter_code
_entity_poly.pdbx_strand_id
1 'polypeptide(L)' 'MVSVKDNETLTRVGEGTPMGELMRRYWQPVAISWELPEP' A
#
# COMPACT_ATOMS: atom_id res chain seq x y z
N MET A 1 -13.49 -6.34 14.68
CA MET A 1 -12.97 -6.78 13.36
C MET A 1 -13.94 -6.26 12.31
N VAL A 2 -13.47 -5.66 11.22
CA VAL A 2 -14.35 -5.18 10.13
C VAL A 2 -14.95 -6.36 9.35
N SER A 3 -15.95 -6.10 8.50
CA SER A 3 -16.61 -7.16 7.75
C SER A 3 -15.69 -7.79 6.70
N VAL A 4 -16.03 -9.00 6.24
CA VAL A 4 -15.30 -9.68 5.16
C VAL A 4 -15.28 -8.85 3.88
N LYS A 5 -16.42 -8.23 3.53
CA LYS A 5 -16.56 -7.35 2.36
C LYS A 5 -15.66 -6.11 2.47
N ASP A 6 -15.56 -5.54 3.67
CA ASP A 6 -14.70 -4.37 3.89
C ASP A 6 -13.24 -4.76 3.76
N ASN A 7 -12.84 -5.93 4.27
CA ASN A 7 -11.48 -6.44 4.08
C ASN A 7 -11.15 -6.62 2.59
N GLU A 8 -12.05 -7.21 1.79
CA GLU A 8 -11.84 -7.36 0.34
C GLU A 8 -11.61 -6.00 -0.34
N THR A 9 -12.35 -4.98 0.08
CA THR A 9 -12.18 -3.62 -0.48
C THR A 9 -10.87 -2.98 -0.04
N LEU A 10 -10.50 -3.12 1.24
CA LEU A 10 -9.38 -2.41 1.87
C LEU A 10 -8.00 -3.09 1.70
N THR A 11 -7.96 -4.35 1.29
CA THR A 11 -6.70 -5.13 1.25
C THR A 11 -6.25 -5.53 -0.14
N ARG A 12 -7.13 -5.50 -1.15
CA ARG A 12 -6.76 -5.83 -2.52
C ARG A 12 -6.03 -4.65 -3.16
N VAL A 13 -4.77 -4.88 -3.50
CA VAL A 13 -3.89 -3.92 -4.18
C VAL A 13 -3.59 -4.38 -5.60
N GLY A 14 -3.23 -3.45 -6.47
CA GLY A 14 -2.97 -3.70 -7.89
C GLY A 14 -3.65 -2.69 -8.82
N GLU A 15 -3.47 -2.87 -10.12
CA GLU A 15 -4.20 -2.10 -11.13
C GLU A 15 -5.72 -2.32 -11.00
N GLY A 16 -6.51 -1.25 -11.15
CA GLY A 16 -7.98 -1.34 -11.09
C GLY A 16 -8.60 -1.57 -9.71
N THR A 17 -7.81 -1.78 -8.66
CA THR A 17 -8.32 -1.92 -7.28
C THR A 17 -8.48 -0.56 -6.59
N PRO A 18 -9.52 -0.34 -5.77
CA PRO A 18 -9.70 0.91 -5.03
C PRO A 18 -8.47 1.29 -4.19
N MET A 19 -7.87 0.32 -3.49
CA MET A 19 -6.70 0.57 -2.65
C MET A 19 -5.42 0.74 -3.45
N GLY A 20 -5.28 0.06 -4.60
CA GLY A 20 -4.19 0.34 -5.53
C GLY A 20 -4.23 1.78 -6.03
N GLU A 21 -5.40 2.28 -6.44
CA GLU A 21 -5.58 3.67 -6.87
C GLU A 21 -5.34 4.67 -5.74
N LEU A 22 -5.69 4.30 -4.50
CA LEU A 22 -5.42 5.13 -3.33
C LEU A 22 -3.91 5.22 -3.05
N MET A 23 -3.20 4.08 -3.00
CA MET A 23 -1.77 4.04 -2.69
C MET A 23 -0.93 4.81 -3.71
N ARG A 24 -1.29 4.79 -5.00
CA ARG A 24 -0.62 5.55 -6.07
C ARG A 24 -0.67 7.08 -5.87
N ARG A 25 -1.56 7.60 -5.02
CA ARG A 25 -1.69 9.04 -4.75
C ARG A 25 -0.71 9.54 -3.69
N TYR A 26 0.00 8.64 -3.00
CA TYR A 26 0.86 8.98 -1.86
C TYR A 26 2.21 8.30 -1.96
N TRP A 27 3.26 9.00 -1.54
CA TRP A 27 4.58 8.40 -1.36
C TRP A 27 4.54 7.33 -0.27
N GLN A 28 5.06 6.14 -0.61
CA GLN A 28 5.19 5.04 0.33
C GLN A 28 6.66 4.93 0.78
N PRO A 29 6.94 4.81 2.09
CA PRO A 29 8.26 4.40 2.53
C PRO A 29 8.52 2.97 2.06
N VAL A 30 9.65 2.73 1.42
CA VAL A 30 10.02 1.41 0.87
C VAL A 30 11.23 0.77 1.55
N ALA A 31 11.96 1.56 2.32
CA ALA A 31 13.14 1.15 3.07
C ALA A 31 13.35 2.09 4.26
N ILE A 32 14.08 1.62 5.25
CA ILE A 32 14.57 2.41 6.36
C ILE A 32 15.95 3.00 6.00
N SER A 33 16.31 4.15 6.56
CA SER A 33 17.50 4.90 6.15
C SER A 33 18.82 4.11 6.18
N TRP A 34 19.00 3.18 7.13
CA TRP A 34 20.21 2.36 7.24
C TRP A 34 20.24 1.14 6.29
N GLU A 35 19.15 0.85 5.58
CA GLU A 35 19.10 -0.20 4.57
C GLU A 35 19.67 0.28 3.22
N LEU A 36 19.85 1.60 3.07
CA LEU A 36 20.42 2.21 1.87
C LEU A 36 21.96 2.17 1.94
N PRO A 37 22.64 1.89 0.82
CA PRO A 37 24.09 1.94 0.76
C PRO A 37 24.59 3.37 0.99
N GLU A 38 25.75 3.49 1.63
CA GLU A 38 26.44 4.78 1.78
C GLU A 38 26.95 5.29 0.42
N PRO A 39 27.07 6.62 0.21
CA PRO A 39 27.50 7.24 -1.05
C PRO A 39 28.89 6.80 -1.55
#